data_AF-A0A917QQQ4-F1
#
_entry.id   AF-A0A917QQQ4-F1
#
_cell.length_a   1.000
_cell.length_b   1.000
_cell.length_c   1.000
_cell.angle_alpha   90.00
_cell.angle_beta   90.00
_cell.angle_gamma   90.00
#
_symmetry.space_group_name_H-M   'P 1'
#
loop_
_entity.id
_entity.type
_entity.pdbx_description
1 polymer ?
#
loop_
_entity_poly.entity_id
_entity_poly.type
_entity_poly.pdbx_seq_one_letter_code
_entity_poly.pdbx_strand_id
1 'polypeptide(L)'
;MNIDGQAEFERTGNTYLRVRDCLHTMSKQPYIERHWYERVLGKDLENSNTVFDILIEHGYMQANGTVTVDVWNRETWQLDNIIEPSYLLTNKGCALANASAAKPVHRATAEKALAGFLDRVEQAAADPMYLWVVERVVLFGSMLDTTRDRVSDVDLALRIVQNESVYEAAGGHQLAGSVFLSELNGERHPSGYQGEAGVRKFLKSRSRVLSLASLSDDGAIAGLPPETTPHRVIYERGRES
;
A
#
# COMPACT_ATOMS: atom_id res chain seq x y z
N MET A 1 -2.50 -8.63 -17.47
CA MET A 1 -1.73 -7.37 -17.26
C MET A 1 -0.29 -7.80 -17.38
N ASN A 2 0.50 -7.26 -18.32
CA ASN A 2 1.93 -7.54 -18.35
C ASN A 2 2.55 -6.56 -17.37
N ILE A 3 2.70 -7.00 -16.12
CA ILE A 3 3.28 -6.18 -15.05
C ILE A 3 4.78 -6.20 -15.31
N ASP A 4 5.41 -5.03 -15.29
CA ASP A 4 6.85 -4.87 -15.57
C ASP A 4 7.68 -5.91 -14.78
N GLY A 5 8.49 -6.74 -15.45
CA GLY A 5 9.22 -7.83 -14.79
C GLY A 5 8.50 -9.20 -14.72
N GLN A 6 7.23 -9.33 -15.12
CA GLN A 6 6.51 -10.61 -15.02
C GLN A 6 7.19 -11.73 -15.81
N ALA A 7 7.60 -11.45 -17.05
CA ALA A 7 8.29 -12.43 -17.88
C ALA A 7 9.67 -12.79 -17.30
N GLU A 8 10.36 -11.82 -16.70
CA GLU A 8 11.65 -12.00 -16.03
C GLU A 8 11.51 -12.88 -14.77
N PHE A 9 10.48 -12.65 -13.94
CA PHE A 9 10.20 -13.50 -12.79
C PHE A 9 9.82 -14.92 -13.21
N GLU A 10 9.00 -15.09 -14.24
CA GLU A 10 8.62 -16.42 -14.74
C GLU A 10 9.83 -17.19 -15.27
N ARG A 11 10.82 -16.52 -15.87
CA ARG A 11 12.11 -17.14 -16.27
C ARG A 11 12.92 -17.67 -15.08
N THR A 12 12.72 -17.15 -13.88
CA THR A 12 13.37 -17.67 -12.66
C THR A 12 12.70 -18.93 -12.11
N GLY A 13 11.59 -19.39 -12.70
CA GLY A 13 10.77 -20.50 -12.19
C GLY A 13 9.72 -20.07 -11.17
N ASN A 14 9.63 -18.77 -10.87
CA ASN A 14 8.66 -18.25 -9.90
C ASN A 14 7.44 -17.65 -10.61
N THR A 15 6.27 -17.90 -10.04
CA THR A 15 5.09 -17.16 -10.43
C THR A 15 5.18 -15.74 -9.90
N TYR A 16 4.58 -14.80 -10.62
CA TYR A 16 4.40 -13.43 -10.18
C TYR A 16 3.83 -13.32 -8.75
N LEU A 17 2.85 -14.15 -8.41
CA LEU A 17 2.24 -14.16 -7.07
C LEU A 17 3.23 -14.51 -5.97
N ARG A 18 4.16 -15.43 -6.25
CA ARG A 18 5.18 -15.91 -5.32
C ARG A 18 6.21 -14.81 -5.03
N VAL A 19 6.64 -14.09 -6.06
CA VAL A 19 7.53 -12.92 -5.92
C VAL A 19 6.83 -11.78 -5.19
N ARG A 20 5.54 -11.57 -5.46
CA ARG A 20 4.74 -10.58 -4.75
C ARG A 20 4.62 -10.88 -3.25
N ASP A 21 4.37 -12.12 -2.87
CA ASP A 21 4.31 -12.53 -1.45
C ASP A 21 5.66 -12.39 -0.74
N CYS A 22 6.74 -12.64 -1.46
CA CYS A 22 8.11 -12.32 -1.02
C CYS A 22 8.26 -10.83 -0.71
N LEU A 23 7.88 -9.95 -1.64
CA LEU A 23 7.91 -8.49 -1.43
C LEU A 23 7.02 -8.04 -0.26
N HIS A 24 5.86 -8.66 -0.06
CA HIS A 24 4.99 -8.39 1.09
C HIS A 24 5.63 -8.79 2.43
N THR A 25 6.51 -9.79 2.44
CA THR A 25 7.28 -10.16 3.63
C THR A 25 8.42 -9.17 3.86
N MET A 26 9.10 -8.77 2.79
CA MET A 26 10.18 -7.77 2.81
C MET A 26 9.70 -6.38 3.26
N SER A 27 8.47 -5.97 2.89
CA SER A 27 7.92 -4.67 3.25
C SER A 27 7.71 -4.46 4.77
N LYS A 28 7.84 -5.52 5.55
CA LYS A 28 7.75 -5.49 7.02
C LYS A 28 9.11 -5.30 7.69
N GLN A 29 10.19 -5.33 6.92
CA GLN A 29 11.54 -5.13 7.43
C GLN A 29 11.95 -3.66 7.33
N PRO A 30 12.75 -3.15 8.28
CA PRO A 30 13.31 -1.81 8.20
C PRO A 30 14.34 -1.66 7.08
N TYR A 31 14.98 -2.76 6.68
CA TYR A 31 15.86 -2.87 5.52
C TYR A 31 15.96 -4.35 5.11
N ILE A 32 16.42 -4.59 3.89
CA ILE A 32 16.69 -5.92 3.36
C ILE A 32 18.17 -6.03 3.04
N GLU A 33 18.81 -7.10 3.50
CA GLU A 33 20.13 -7.52 3.07
C GLU A 33 20.05 -8.93 2.44
N ARG A 34 21.07 -9.32 1.68
CA ARG A 34 21.03 -10.55 0.86
C ARG A 34 21.00 -11.83 1.70
N HIS A 35 21.80 -11.92 2.75
CA HIS A 35 21.80 -13.05 3.69
C HIS A 35 20.45 -13.22 4.40
N TRP A 36 19.80 -12.16 4.87
CA TRP A 36 18.45 -12.21 5.45
C TRP A 36 17.46 -12.71 4.40
N TYR A 37 17.53 -12.16 3.19
CA TYR A 37 16.65 -12.57 2.10
C TYR A 37 16.81 -14.05 1.77
N GLU A 38 18.04 -14.55 1.62
CA GLU A 38 18.32 -15.96 1.37
C GLU A 38 17.86 -16.85 2.53
N ARG A 39 18.13 -16.44 3.78
CA ARG A 39 17.78 -17.19 4.99
C ARG A 39 16.27 -17.28 5.19
N VAL A 40 15.54 -16.19 4.95
CA VAL A 40 14.09 -16.10 5.22
C VAL A 40 13.26 -16.54 4.02
N LEU A 41 13.65 -16.18 2.80
CA LEU A 41 12.84 -16.33 1.58
C LEU A 41 13.47 -17.28 0.55
N GLY A 42 14.76 -17.60 0.66
CA GLY A 42 15.47 -18.43 -0.32
C GLY A 42 14.93 -19.86 -0.45
N LYS A 43 14.26 -20.39 0.58
CA LYS A 43 13.58 -21.70 0.50
C LYS A 43 12.27 -21.65 -0.25
N ASP A 44 11.65 -20.48 -0.29
CA ASP A 44 10.33 -20.27 -0.86
C ASP A 44 10.40 -19.81 -2.32
N LEU A 45 11.58 -19.61 -2.89
CA LEU A 45 11.76 -19.15 -4.27
C LEU A 45 12.75 -20.03 -5.04
N GLU A 46 12.41 -20.33 -6.29
CA GLU A 46 13.38 -20.91 -7.23
C GLU A 46 14.38 -19.84 -7.67
N ASN A 47 15.67 -20.17 -7.81
CA ASN A 47 16.70 -19.19 -8.22
C ASN A 47 16.63 -17.86 -7.44
N SER A 48 16.48 -17.94 -6.12
CA SER A 48 16.18 -16.78 -5.25
C SER A 48 17.12 -15.60 -5.46
N ASN A 49 18.40 -15.86 -5.72
CA ASN A 49 19.41 -14.83 -5.91
C ASN A 49 19.18 -14.05 -7.21
N THR A 50 18.83 -14.74 -8.29
CA THR A 50 18.43 -14.09 -9.54
C THR A 50 17.16 -13.27 -9.36
N VAL A 51 16.19 -13.73 -8.56
CA VAL A 51 15.01 -12.92 -8.22
C VAL A 51 15.42 -11.64 -7.49
N PHE A 52 16.33 -11.73 -6.52
CA PHE A 52 16.84 -10.56 -5.79
C PHE A 52 17.48 -9.53 -6.73
N ASP A 53 18.29 -10.00 -7.68
CA ASP A 53 18.97 -9.16 -8.66
C ASP A 53 17.96 -8.47 -9.59
N ILE A 54 16.96 -9.21 -10.11
CA ILE A 54 15.87 -8.65 -10.92
C ILE A 54 15.10 -7.57 -10.15
N LEU A 55 14.84 -7.78 -8.85
CA LEU A 55 14.14 -6.78 -8.03
C LEU A 55 14.94 -5.47 -7.92
N ILE A 56 16.27 -5.53 -7.90
CA ILE A 56 17.12 -4.33 -7.91
C ILE A 56 17.14 -3.72 -9.32
N GLU A 57 17.44 -4.52 -10.34
CA GLU A 57 17.60 -4.07 -11.72
C GLU A 57 16.34 -3.39 -12.27
N HIS A 58 15.16 -3.92 -11.92
CA HIS A 58 13.88 -3.35 -12.32
C HIS A 58 13.34 -2.30 -11.34
N GLY A 59 14.13 -1.87 -10.36
CA GLY A 59 13.79 -0.76 -9.46
C GLY A 59 12.66 -1.07 -8.47
N TYR A 60 12.43 -2.34 -8.12
CA TYR A 60 11.57 -2.73 -7.01
C TYR A 60 12.25 -2.51 -5.65
N MET A 61 13.58 -2.54 -5.64
CA MET A 61 14.41 -2.20 -4.50
C MET A 61 15.45 -1.15 -4.87
N GLN A 62 15.87 -0.36 -3.89
CA GLN A 62 16.97 0.59 -4.02
C GLN A 62 17.97 0.42 -2.88
N ALA A 63 19.25 0.62 -3.17
CA ALA A 63 20.30 0.56 -2.15
C ALA A 63 20.15 1.69 -1.13
N ASN A 64 20.41 1.39 0.14
CA ASN A 64 20.26 2.30 1.28
C ASN A 64 21.47 2.24 2.23
N GLY A 65 22.67 2.30 1.65
CA GLY A 65 23.92 2.22 2.40
C GLY A 65 24.33 0.77 2.66
N THR A 66 25.02 0.57 3.78
CA THR A 66 25.55 -0.74 4.19
C THR A 66 25.19 -1.05 5.62
N VAL A 67 25.12 -2.35 5.94
CA VAL A 67 24.85 -2.88 7.27
C VAL A 67 25.88 -3.95 7.60
N THR A 68 26.15 -4.11 8.88
CA THR A 68 26.94 -5.24 9.37
C THR A 68 26.00 -6.41 9.60
N VAL A 69 26.34 -7.56 9.02
CA VAL A 69 25.57 -8.80 9.10
C VAL A 69 26.42 -9.86 9.78
N ASP A 70 25.84 -10.53 10.78
CA ASP A 70 26.44 -11.69 11.42
C ASP A 70 26.17 -12.94 10.57
N VAL A 71 27.23 -13.51 10.00
CA VAL A 71 27.16 -14.71 9.15
C VAL A 71 27.85 -15.87 9.83
N TRP A 72 27.16 -17.00 9.86
CA TRP A 72 27.71 -18.23 10.42
C TRP A 72 28.74 -18.84 9.47
N ASN A 73 30.01 -18.79 9.86
CA ASN A 73 31.10 -19.42 9.13
C ASN A 73 31.22 -20.90 9.54
N ARG A 74 30.99 -21.80 8.58
CA ARG A 74 31.01 -23.25 8.83
C ARG A 74 32.41 -23.84 8.96
N GLU A 75 33.44 -23.14 8.48
CA GLU A 75 34.83 -23.60 8.57
C GLU A 75 35.42 -23.25 9.93
N THR A 76 35.16 -22.03 10.40
CA THR A 76 35.68 -21.51 11.69
C THR A 76 34.74 -21.77 12.87
N TRP A 77 33.48 -22.16 12.60
CA TRP A 77 32.42 -22.33 13.60
C TRP A 77 32.17 -21.05 14.44
N GLN A 78 32.32 -19.89 13.81
CA GLN A 78 32.18 -18.57 14.43
C GLN A 78 31.20 -17.70 13.63
N LEU A 79 30.73 -16.63 14.28
CA LEU A 79 29.98 -15.57 13.64
C LEU A 79 30.97 -14.52 13.11
N ASP A 80 31.06 -14.42 11.79
CA ASP A 80 31.83 -13.37 11.14
C ASP A 80 30.93 -12.16 10.92
N ASN A 81 31.48 -10.97 11.18
CA ASN A 81 30.83 -9.72 10.85
C ASN A 81 31.25 -9.32 9.44
N ILE A 82 30.31 -9.37 8.50
CA ILE A 82 30.53 -8.88 7.14
C ILE A 82 29.76 -7.59 6.90
N ILE A 83 30.27 -6.74 6.02
CA ILE A 83 29.59 -5.50 5.62
C ILE A 83 28.90 -5.76 4.28
N GLU A 84 27.59 -5.59 4.24
CA GLU A 84 26.79 -5.80 3.04
C GLU A 84 25.96 -4.58 2.67
N PRO A 85 25.62 -4.40 1.38
CA PRO A 85 24.62 -3.43 0.97
C PRO A 85 23.26 -3.73 1.61
N SER A 86 22.61 -2.69 2.12
CA SER A 86 21.21 -2.75 2.54
C SER A 86 20.31 -2.16 1.46
N TYR A 87 19.07 -2.62 1.42
CA TYR A 87 18.08 -2.22 0.43
C TYR A 87 16.75 -1.86 1.09
N LEU A 88 16.01 -0.96 0.45
CA LEU A 88 14.63 -0.63 0.79
C LEU A 88 13.74 -0.93 -0.41
N LEU A 89 12.48 -1.31 -0.14
CA LEU A 89 11.47 -1.34 -1.19
C LEU A 89 11.23 0.08 -1.70
N THR A 90 11.20 0.22 -3.01
CA THR A 90 10.74 1.46 -3.66
C THR A 90 9.21 1.53 -3.61
N ASN A 91 8.63 2.65 -4.02
CA ASN A 91 7.18 2.75 -4.18
C ASN A 91 6.63 1.69 -5.16
N LYS A 92 7.40 1.36 -6.20
CA LYS A 92 7.09 0.27 -7.14
C LYS A 92 7.11 -1.10 -6.44
N GLY A 93 8.12 -1.36 -5.61
CA GLY A 93 8.21 -2.52 -4.71
C GLY A 93 6.97 -2.67 -3.82
N CYS A 94 6.62 -1.59 -3.13
CA CYS A 94 5.46 -1.56 -2.23
C CYS A 94 4.12 -1.71 -2.97
N ALA A 95 3.98 -1.11 -4.15
CA ALA A 95 2.78 -1.27 -4.98
C ALA A 95 2.60 -2.74 -5.40
N LEU A 96 3.68 -3.39 -5.83
CA LEU A 96 3.67 -4.82 -6.15
C LEU A 96 3.35 -5.66 -4.91
N ALA A 97 4.04 -5.45 -3.79
CA ALA A 97 3.79 -6.16 -2.52
C ALA A 97 2.31 -6.13 -2.08
N ASN A 98 1.61 -5.03 -2.38
CA ASN A 98 0.22 -4.83 -2.00
C ASN A 98 -0.79 -5.23 -3.09
N ALA A 99 -0.33 -5.65 -4.27
CA ALA A 99 -1.19 -6.06 -5.36
C ALA A 99 -2.05 -7.29 -4.98
N SER A 100 -3.36 -7.21 -5.22
CA SER A 100 -4.30 -8.26 -4.85
C SER A 100 -4.08 -9.56 -5.65
N ALA A 101 -4.04 -10.71 -4.95
CA ALA A 101 -4.10 -12.06 -5.58
C ALA A 101 -5.54 -12.50 -5.87
N ALA A 102 -6.53 -11.68 -5.50
CA ALA A 102 -7.92 -12.06 -5.63
C ALA A 102 -8.26 -12.31 -7.10
N LYS A 103 -9.13 -13.31 -7.34
CA LYS A 103 -9.68 -13.54 -8.67
C LYS A 103 -10.34 -12.25 -9.18
N PRO A 104 -10.03 -11.81 -10.42
CA PRO A 104 -10.66 -10.65 -11.02
C PRO A 104 -12.19 -10.70 -10.93
N VAL A 105 -12.77 -9.60 -10.53
CA VAL A 105 -14.21 -9.43 -10.39
C VAL A 105 -14.82 -8.96 -11.71
N HIS A 106 -16.10 -9.25 -11.92
CA HIS A 106 -16.84 -8.66 -13.03
C HIS A 106 -16.92 -7.14 -12.86
N ARG A 107 -16.85 -6.41 -13.99
CA ARG A 107 -16.97 -4.94 -14.00
C ARG A 107 -18.22 -4.46 -13.25
N ALA A 108 -19.38 -5.07 -13.46
CA ALA A 108 -20.61 -4.69 -12.76
C ALA A 108 -20.47 -4.75 -11.22
N THR A 109 -19.72 -5.73 -10.69
CA THR A 109 -19.45 -5.83 -9.25
C THR A 109 -18.50 -4.73 -8.79
N ALA A 110 -17.50 -4.39 -9.59
CA ALA A 110 -16.58 -3.29 -9.32
C ALA A 110 -17.29 -1.92 -9.35
N GLU A 111 -18.14 -1.68 -10.34
CA GLU A 111 -18.96 -0.46 -10.44
C GLU A 111 -19.91 -0.31 -9.25
N LYS A 112 -20.58 -1.40 -8.84
CA LYS A 112 -21.42 -1.38 -7.64
C LYS A 112 -20.60 -1.08 -6.38
N ALA A 113 -19.41 -1.65 -6.25
CA ALA A 113 -18.53 -1.38 -5.12
C ALA A 113 -18.03 0.07 -5.11
N LEU A 114 -17.73 0.64 -6.29
CA LEU A 114 -17.32 2.03 -6.47
C LEU A 114 -18.45 3.00 -6.11
N ALA A 115 -19.67 2.76 -6.61
CA ALA A 115 -20.83 3.59 -6.28
C ALA A 115 -21.07 3.61 -4.77
N GLY A 116 -21.11 2.43 -4.12
CA GLY A 116 -21.27 2.37 -2.67
C GLY A 116 -20.09 2.97 -1.90
N PHE A 117 -18.88 2.99 -2.47
CA PHE A 117 -17.76 3.72 -1.88
C PHE A 117 -18.01 5.23 -1.91
N LEU A 118 -18.44 5.79 -3.04
CA LEU A 118 -18.75 7.23 -3.15
C LEU A 118 -19.89 7.63 -2.21
N ASP A 119 -20.93 6.80 -2.07
CA ASP A 119 -21.99 7.04 -1.08
C ASP A 119 -21.44 7.15 0.36
N ARG A 120 -20.42 6.33 0.70
CA ARG A 120 -19.76 6.40 2.00
C ARG A 120 -18.84 7.61 2.15
N VAL A 121 -18.24 8.10 1.06
CA VAL A 121 -17.47 9.36 1.09
C VAL A 121 -18.38 10.51 1.51
N GLU A 122 -19.56 10.62 0.89
CA GLU A 122 -20.56 11.63 1.25
C GLU A 122 -21.05 11.46 2.70
N GLN A 123 -21.34 10.23 3.13
CA GLN A 123 -21.74 9.95 4.52
C GLN A 123 -20.66 10.36 5.53
N ALA A 124 -19.39 10.06 5.24
CA ALA A 124 -18.29 10.43 6.11
C ALA A 124 -18.06 11.95 6.13
N ALA A 125 -18.25 12.64 5.02
CA ALA A 125 -18.14 14.10 4.97
C ALA A 125 -19.22 14.80 5.81
N ALA A 126 -20.40 14.19 5.95
CA ALA A 126 -21.52 14.74 6.72
C ALA A 126 -21.53 14.33 8.22
N ASP A 127 -20.68 13.38 8.64
CA ASP A 127 -20.68 12.87 10.00
C ASP A 127 -19.79 13.75 10.93
N PRO A 128 -20.37 14.42 11.94
CA PRO A 128 -19.62 15.30 12.83
C PRO A 128 -18.67 14.56 13.77
N MET A 129 -18.68 13.21 13.80
CA MET A 129 -17.78 12.40 14.61
C MET A 129 -16.46 12.08 13.90
N TYR A 130 -16.28 12.48 12.64
CA TYR A 130 -15.01 12.32 11.94
C TYR A 130 -14.13 13.57 12.07
N LEU A 131 -12.99 13.42 12.75
CA LEU A 131 -11.96 14.46 12.87
C LEU A 131 -11.22 14.71 11.54
N TRP A 132 -11.36 13.79 10.59
CA TRP A 132 -10.70 13.77 9.30
C TRP A 132 -11.72 13.55 8.19
N VAL A 133 -11.47 14.10 7.01
CA VAL A 133 -12.42 14.10 5.90
C VAL A 133 -11.70 13.84 4.59
N VAL A 134 -12.38 13.16 3.66
CA VAL A 134 -11.86 12.92 2.32
C VAL A 134 -11.86 14.24 1.55
N GLU A 135 -10.69 14.69 1.14
CA GLU A 135 -10.52 15.85 0.27
C GLU A 135 -10.61 15.44 -1.21
N ARG A 136 -9.95 14.34 -1.58
CA ARG A 136 -9.86 13.92 -2.98
C ARG A 136 -9.82 12.40 -3.10
N VAL A 137 -10.49 11.88 -4.14
CA VAL A 137 -10.45 10.46 -4.54
C VAL A 137 -10.03 10.37 -6.00
N VAL A 138 -9.01 9.55 -6.24
CA VAL A 138 -8.50 9.25 -7.57
C VAL A 138 -8.68 7.77 -7.86
N LEU A 139 -9.40 7.44 -8.93
CA LEU A 139 -9.46 6.10 -9.50
C LEU A 139 -8.22 5.85 -10.36
N PHE A 140 -7.58 4.71 -10.16
CA PHE A 140 -6.47 4.27 -11.01
C PHE A 140 -6.59 2.77 -11.32
N GLY A 141 -5.58 2.22 -11.99
CA GLY A 141 -5.48 0.78 -12.21
C GLY A 141 -6.48 0.21 -13.22
N SER A 142 -6.86 -1.05 -13.03
CA SER A 142 -7.49 -1.87 -14.08
C SER A 142 -8.90 -1.43 -14.47
N MET A 143 -9.60 -0.66 -13.62
CA MET A 143 -10.95 -0.17 -13.86
C MET A 143 -11.01 1.00 -14.86
N LEU A 144 -9.89 1.65 -15.15
CA LEU A 144 -9.83 2.72 -16.16
C LEU A 144 -10.00 2.20 -17.59
N ASP A 145 -9.60 0.97 -17.84
CA ASP A 145 -9.79 0.33 -19.13
C ASP A 145 -11.25 -0.14 -19.25
N THR A 146 -12.04 0.57 -20.06
CA THR A 146 -13.46 0.29 -20.28
C THR A 146 -13.73 -0.96 -21.10
N THR A 147 -12.71 -1.54 -21.75
CA THR A 147 -12.87 -2.72 -22.62
C THR A 147 -12.85 -4.04 -21.85
N ARG A 148 -12.36 -4.04 -20.60
CA ARG A 148 -12.17 -5.25 -19.75
C ARG A 148 -13.35 -5.73 -18.92
N ASP A 149 -14.10 -6.74 -19.35
CA ASP A 149 -15.23 -7.26 -18.54
C ASP A 149 -14.89 -7.77 -17.14
N ARG A 150 -13.61 -8.10 -16.91
CA ARG A 150 -13.08 -8.44 -15.59
C ARG A 150 -11.93 -7.51 -15.19
N VAL A 151 -12.03 -6.94 -13.99
CA VAL A 151 -11.04 -6.05 -13.37
C VAL A 151 -10.49 -6.72 -12.11
N SER A 152 -9.23 -6.45 -11.75
CA SER A 152 -8.61 -7.05 -10.55
C SER A 152 -9.39 -6.67 -9.29
N ASP A 153 -9.54 -5.36 -9.12
CA ASP A 153 -10.09 -4.63 -7.99
C ASP A 153 -10.33 -3.17 -8.43
N VAL A 154 -10.90 -2.39 -7.52
CA VAL A 154 -11.17 -0.96 -7.68
C VAL A 154 -10.08 -0.21 -6.91
N ASP A 155 -9.04 0.22 -7.61
CA ASP A 155 -7.90 0.94 -7.03
C ASP A 155 -8.22 2.43 -6.84
N LEU A 156 -8.21 2.87 -5.58
CA LEU A 156 -8.56 4.23 -5.18
C LEU A 156 -7.43 4.84 -4.35
N ALA A 157 -6.92 5.99 -4.75
CA ALA A 157 -6.00 6.80 -3.95
C ALA A 157 -6.78 7.92 -3.27
N LEU A 158 -6.61 8.05 -1.95
CA LEU A 158 -7.35 8.97 -1.11
C LEU A 158 -6.43 10.02 -0.53
N ARG A 159 -6.82 11.29 -0.67
CA ARG A 159 -6.31 12.37 0.17
C ARG A 159 -7.32 12.62 1.27
N ILE A 160 -6.89 12.39 2.50
CA ILE A 160 -7.68 12.61 3.71
C ILE A 160 -6.97 13.72 4.48
N VAL A 161 -7.72 14.74 4.88
CA VAL A 161 -7.21 15.92 5.56
C VAL A 161 -7.96 16.14 6.87
N GLN A 162 -7.40 16.94 7.76
CA GLN A 162 -8.06 17.34 8.99
C GLN A 162 -9.34 18.12 8.67
N ASN A 163 -10.43 17.80 9.36
CA ASN A 163 -11.66 18.57 9.28
C ASN A 163 -11.63 19.69 10.32
N GLU A 164 -11.07 20.85 9.98
CA GLU A 164 -10.78 21.92 10.94
C GLU A 164 -11.97 22.33 11.82
N SER A 165 -13.18 22.39 11.25
CA SER A 165 -14.38 22.78 11.99
C SER A 165 -14.74 21.77 13.09
N VAL A 166 -14.64 20.48 12.79
CA VAL A 166 -14.89 19.40 13.75
C VAL A 166 -13.72 19.23 14.70
N TYR A 167 -12.49 19.32 14.19
CA TYR A 167 -11.26 19.12 14.95
C TYR A 167 -11.16 20.09 16.12
N GLU A 168 -11.34 21.40 15.86
CA GLU A 168 -11.31 22.41 16.92
C GLU A 168 -12.47 22.25 17.90
N ALA A 169 -13.70 22.01 17.39
CA ALA A 169 -14.87 21.79 18.22
C ALA A 169 -14.75 20.56 19.14
N ALA A 170 -13.98 19.56 18.73
CA ALA A 170 -13.77 18.32 19.48
C ALA A 170 -12.65 18.43 20.54
N GLY A 171 -11.95 19.56 20.64
CA GLY A 171 -10.84 19.75 21.59
C GLY A 171 -9.45 19.59 20.97
N GLY A 172 -9.36 19.63 19.64
CA GLY A 172 -8.13 19.76 18.89
C GLY A 172 -7.12 18.63 19.14
N HIS A 173 -5.85 19.01 19.31
CA HIS A 173 -4.73 18.08 19.30
C HIS A 173 -4.78 17.04 20.43
N GLN A 174 -5.29 17.42 21.61
CA GLN A 174 -5.35 16.50 22.75
C GLN A 174 -6.30 15.33 22.47
N LEU A 175 -7.51 15.60 21.96
CA LEU A 175 -8.45 14.54 21.61
C LEU A 175 -7.96 13.76 20.38
N ALA A 176 -7.49 14.46 19.34
CA ALA A 176 -7.04 13.79 18.12
C ALA A 176 -5.90 12.80 18.40
N GLY A 177 -4.96 13.17 19.28
CA GLY A 177 -3.89 12.28 19.73
C GLY A 177 -4.41 11.03 20.45
N SER A 178 -5.39 11.16 21.36
CA SER A 178 -5.94 10.01 22.07
C SER A 178 -6.79 9.10 21.17
N VAL A 179 -7.52 9.68 20.21
CA VAL A 179 -8.26 8.95 19.17
C VAL A 179 -7.31 8.14 18.30
N PHE A 180 -6.23 8.77 17.82
CA PHE A 180 -5.20 8.10 17.02
C PHE A 180 -4.58 6.91 17.76
N LEU A 181 -4.20 7.09 19.03
CA LEU A 181 -3.65 6.00 19.85
C LEU A 181 -4.62 4.82 20.01
N SER A 182 -5.92 5.11 20.18
CA SER A 182 -6.95 4.05 20.27
C SER A 182 -7.07 3.29 18.95
N GLU A 183 -7.05 3.99 17.81
CA GLU A 183 -7.17 3.38 16.50
C GLU A 183 -5.96 2.53 16.11
N LEU A 184 -4.75 2.94 16.52
CA LEU A 184 -3.52 2.16 16.38
C LEU A 184 -3.61 0.84 17.16
N ASN A 185 -4.23 0.87 18.34
CA ASN A 185 -4.50 -0.33 19.13
C ASN A 185 -5.68 -1.16 18.59
N GLY A 186 -6.32 -0.71 17.50
CA GLY A 186 -7.47 -1.39 16.90
C GLY A 186 -8.79 -1.17 17.64
N GLU A 187 -8.82 -0.25 18.61
CA GLU A 187 -9.97 0.04 19.46
C GLU A 187 -10.75 1.26 18.96
N ARG A 188 -11.96 1.45 19.48
CA ARG A 188 -12.70 2.70 19.33
C ARG A 188 -12.41 3.59 20.52
N HIS A 189 -12.15 4.87 20.27
CA HIS A 189 -11.96 5.83 21.34
C HIS A 189 -13.30 6.05 22.09
N PRO A 190 -13.30 6.17 23.44
CA PRO A 190 -14.52 6.32 24.23
C PRO A 190 -15.37 7.55 23.90
N SER A 191 -14.76 8.60 23.32
CA SER A 191 -15.49 9.80 22.89
C SER A 191 -16.41 9.58 21.68
N GLY A 192 -16.27 8.45 20.98
CA GLY A 192 -17.00 8.17 19.74
C GLY A 192 -16.39 8.80 18.49
N TYR A 193 -15.51 9.80 18.64
CA TYR A 193 -14.78 10.39 17.53
C TYR A 193 -13.87 9.37 16.85
N GLN A 194 -13.73 9.53 15.53
CA GLN A 194 -12.91 8.68 14.68
C GLN A 194 -11.85 9.52 13.95
N GLY A 195 -10.65 8.96 13.89
CA GLY A 195 -9.48 9.51 13.20
C GLY A 195 -9.40 9.06 11.75
N GLU A 196 -8.25 9.34 11.12
CA GLU A 196 -8.01 8.96 9.72
C GLU A 196 -8.16 7.44 9.50
N ALA A 197 -7.68 6.60 10.43
CA ALA A 197 -7.76 5.16 10.26
C ALA A 197 -9.21 4.67 10.41
N GLY A 198 -10.01 5.29 11.28
CA GLY A 198 -11.46 5.07 11.38
C GLY A 198 -12.19 5.38 10.08
N VAL A 199 -11.94 6.56 9.49
CA VAL A 199 -12.48 6.97 8.17
C VAL A 199 -12.11 5.93 7.11
N ARG A 200 -10.82 5.58 6.99
CA ARG A 200 -10.36 4.57 6.02
C ARG A 200 -11.06 3.22 6.20
N LYS A 201 -11.21 2.73 7.44
CA LYS A 201 -11.90 1.47 7.75
C LYS A 201 -13.37 1.53 7.33
N PHE A 202 -14.05 2.64 7.61
CA PHE A 202 -15.44 2.87 7.22
C PHE A 202 -15.60 2.86 5.69
N LEU A 203 -14.79 3.64 4.97
CA LEU A 203 -14.81 3.72 3.51
C LEU A 203 -14.53 2.36 2.85
N LYS A 204 -13.56 1.61 3.38
CA LYS A 204 -13.21 0.26 2.91
C LYS A 204 -14.35 -0.73 3.12
N SER A 205 -15.12 -0.59 4.20
CA SER A 205 -16.26 -1.46 4.56
C SER A 205 -15.94 -2.97 4.46
N ARG A 206 -14.70 -3.35 4.79
CA ARG A 206 -14.18 -4.73 4.62
C ARG A 206 -14.32 -5.30 3.20
N SER A 207 -14.56 -4.46 2.20
CA SER A 207 -14.74 -4.88 0.81
C SER A 207 -13.43 -5.44 0.28
N ARG A 208 -13.46 -6.70 -0.18
CA ARG A 208 -12.34 -7.32 -0.90
C ARG A 208 -12.15 -6.78 -2.34
N VAL A 209 -13.11 -5.98 -2.82
CA VAL A 209 -13.14 -5.45 -4.19
C VAL A 209 -12.48 -4.08 -4.28
N LEU A 210 -12.51 -3.30 -3.20
CA LEU A 210 -11.86 -1.99 -3.15
C LEU A 210 -10.38 -2.16 -2.80
N SER A 211 -9.51 -1.30 -3.27
CA SER A 211 -8.12 -1.17 -2.81
C SER A 211 -7.89 0.30 -2.50
N LEU A 212 -7.42 0.63 -1.28
CA LEU A 212 -7.28 2.02 -0.84
C LEU A 212 -5.80 2.34 -0.61
N ALA A 213 -5.28 3.26 -1.41
CA ALA A 213 -3.95 3.83 -1.28
C ALA A 213 -4.01 5.27 -0.77
N SER A 214 -2.87 5.79 -0.32
CA SER A 214 -2.72 7.22 -0.05
C SER A 214 -2.47 8.00 -1.33
N LEU A 215 -3.05 9.18 -1.42
CA LEU A 215 -2.70 10.24 -2.36
C LEU A 215 -1.90 11.29 -1.58
N SER A 216 -0.64 11.49 -1.94
CA SER A 216 0.23 12.47 -1.26
C SER A 216 -0.06 13.90 -1.69
N ASP A 217 0.51 14.87 -0.98
CA ASP A 217 0.31 16.29 -1.22
C ASP A 217 0.79 16.75 -2.60
N ASP A 218 1.87 16.14 -3.10
CA ASP A 218 2.42 16.33 -4.45
C ASP A 218 1.65 15.56 -5.54
N GLY A 219 0.58 14.84 -5.16
CA GLY A 219 -0.30 14.13 -6.07
C GLY A 219 0.17 12.73 -6.45
N ALA A 220 1.21 12.18 -5.81
CA ALA A 220 1.64 10.80 -6.08
C ALA A 220 0.55 9.79 -5.70
N ILE A 221 0.23 8.90 -6.63
CA ILE A 221 -0.84 7.91 -6.54
C ILE A 221 -0.21 6.59 -6.12
N ALA A 222 -0.45 6.17 -4.88
CA ALA A 222 0.22 5.00 -4.31
C ALA A 222 1.77 5.09 -4.39
N GLY A 223 2.30 6.31 -4.27
CA GLY A 223 3.74 6.59 -4.39
C GLY A 223 4.27 6.62 -5.82
N LEU A 224 3.42 6.50 -6.84
CA LEU A 224 3.81 6.65 -8.24
C LEU A 224 3.56 8.09 -8.72
N PRO A 225 4.42 8.65 -9.58
CA PRO A 225 4.23 10.00 -10.10
C PRO A 225 2.89 10.14 -10.83
N PRO A 226 2.12 11.22 -10.62
CA PRO A 226 0.82 11.39 -11.26
C PRO A 226 0.91 11.51 -12.79
N GLU A 227 2.02 12.05 -13.30
CA GLU A 227 2.24 12.29 -14.73
C GLU A 227 2.37 11.00 -15.55
N THR A 228 2.86 9.93 -14.93
CA THR A 228 3.10 8.64 -15.59
C THR A 228 2.10 7.57 -15.18
N THR A 229 1.20 7.87 -14.25
CA THR A 229 0.21 6.94 -13.73
C THR A 229 -1.15 7.26 -14.33
N PRO A 230 -1.72 6.44 -15.23
CA PRO A 230 -3.07 6.65 -15.73
C PRO A 230 -4.07 6.68 -14.57
N HIS A 231 -4.85 7.75 -14.50
CA HIS A 231 -5.77 7.99 -13.38
C HIS A 231 -6.93 8.90 -13.78
N ARG A 232 -7.96 8.93 -12.94
CA ARG A 232 -9.12 9.81 -13.07
C ARG A 232 -9.55 10.29 -11.68
N VAL A 233 -9.64 11.61 -11.49
CA VAL A 233 -10.28 12.18 -10.29
C VAL A 233 -11.78 11.86 -10.36
N ILE A 234 -12.32 11.26 -9.31
CA ILE A 234 -13.74 10.84 -9.25
C ILE A 234 -14.51 11.50 -8.10
N TYR A 235 -13.80 12.12 -7.16
CA TYR A 235 -14.38 12.98 -6.13
C TYR A 235 -13.35 14.02 -5.74
N GLU A 236 -13.83 15.24 -5.56
CA GLU A 236 -13.07 16.35 -5.03
C GLU A 236 -14.01 17.18 -4.16
N ARG A 237 -13.61 17.39 -2.90
CA ARG A 237 -14.39 18.17 -1.96
C ARG A 237 -14.38 19.62 -2.44
N GLY A 238 -15.57 20.18 -2.66
CA GLY A 238 -15.71 21.61 -2.93
C GLY A 238 -15.14 22.41 -1.76
N ARG A 239 -14.28 23.39 -2.03
CA ARG A 239 -13.88 24.35 -1.00
C ARG A 239 -15.12 25.14 -0.59
N GLU A 240 -15.53 25.02 0.66
CA GLU A 240 -16.41 26.02 1.27
C GLU A 240 -15.71 27.37 1.11
N SER A 241 -16.39 28.28 0.41
CA SER A 241 -15.92 29.63 0.08
C SER A 241 -16.18 30.58 1.24
#